data_AF-A0A7C6PN67-F1
#
_entry.id   AF-A0A7C6PN67-F1
#
_cell.length_a   1.000
_cell.length_b   1.000
_cell.length_c   1.000
_cell.angle_alpha   90.00
_cell.angle_beta   90.00
_cell.angle_gamma   90.00
#
_symmetry.space_group_name_H-M   'P 1'
#
loop_
_entity.id
_entity.type
_entity.pdbx_description
1 polymer ?
#
loop_
_entity_poly.entity_id
_entity_poly.type
_entity_poly.pdbx_seq_one_letter_code
_entity_poly.pdbx_strand_id
1 'polypeptide(L)'
;MTQTAEARLRLPTNGEAIRLAGTADEYFRLIEKKFGVAIRPRGNEVAVFGSAEAVAAARRVLEDLAALSRKQDFLSPQDVRAAVELASEDSPVQFSDLSNDVLIVTARGRAIVPRSMGQKEYVEAMRNHALVFAIGPAGTGKTYLAVAMAAAALKKKEVARLVLTRPAVEAGEKLGFLPGDLQEKVDPYLRPLYDALYDTLGTEGFQRHMERGLIEVAPLAYMRGRTLDDAFIILDEAQNTTPEQMKMFLTRMGFGSRVVVTGDVTQVDLPKGQRSGLLEVTEVLRGVEGVAFVYLNERDVVRHELVQRIIRAYDRFEKGIRGEAGSGELTG
;
A
#
# COMPACT_ATOMS: atom_id res chain seq x y z
N MET A 1 -1.31 -3.75 -45.01
CA MET A 1 -2.43 -3.12 -44.27
C MET A 1 -2.53 -3.83 -42.95
N THR A 2 -2.04 -3.25 -41.87
CA THR A 2 -2.15 -3.85 -40.53
C THR A 2 -3.64 -3.86 -40.18
N GLN A 3 -4.23 -5.05 -40.04
CA GLN A 3 -5.66 -5.20 -39.79
C GLN A 3 -5.96 -4.68 -38.38
N THR A 4 -6.71 -3.59 -38.29
CA THR A 4 -7.17 -3.05 -36.99
C THR A 4 -8.19 -4.00 -36.41
N ALA A 5 -7.88 -4.58 -35.24
CA ALA A 5 -8.80 -5.41 -34.49
C ALA A 5 -9.85 -4.52 -33.80
N GLU A 6 -11.05 -5.06 -33.62
CA GLU A 6 -12.16 -4.42 -32.91
C GLU A 6 -12.71 -5.39 -31.85
N ALA A 7 -12.97 -4.89 -30.65
CA ALA A 7 -13.78 -5.56 -29.65
C ALA A 7 -14.89 -4.66 -29.14
N ARG A 8 -16.06 -5.24 -28.84
CA ARG A 8 -17.19 -4.53 -28.24
C ARG A 8 -17.54 -5.14 -26.89
N LEU A 9 -17.66 -4.29 -25.88
CA LEU A 9 -18.18 -4.64 -24.56
C LEU A 9 -19.56 -4.01 -24.40
N ARG A 10 -20.59 -4.84 -24.20
CA ARG A 10 -21.95 -4.37 -23.90
C ARG A 10 -22.22 -4.44 -22.41
N LEU A 11 -22.47 -3.28 -21.82
CA LEU A 11 -22.73 -3.11 -20.40
C LEU A 11 -24.24 -3.23 -20.11
N PRO A 12 -24.65 -3.74 -18.94
CA PRO A 12 -26.06 -3.88 -18.60
C PRO A 12 -26.83 -2.55 -18.58
N THR A 13 -26.17 -1.45 -18.19
CA THR A 13 -26.80 -0.14 -18.06
C THR A 13 -25.91 1.00 -18.58
N ASN A 14 -26.52 2.13 -18.95
CA ASN A 14 -25.78 3.37 -19.23
C ASN A 14 -25.04 3.88 -17.98
N GLY A 15 -25.55 3.60 -16.78
CA GLY A 15 -24.90 3.98 -15.52
C GLY A 15 -23.55 3.30 -15.33
N GLU A 16 -23.42 2.01 -15.69
CA GLU A 16 -22.13 1.32 -15.73
C GLU A 16 -21.18 1.97 -16.73
N ALA A 17 -21.66 2.30 -17.94
CA ALA A 17 -20.82 2.94 -18.95
C ALA A 17 -20.25 4.29 -18.48
N ILE A 18 -21.07 5.10 -17.80
CA ILE A 18 -20.64 6.37 -17.20
C ILE A 18 -19.59 6.15 -16.11
N ARG A 19 -19.78 5.15 -15.24
CA ARG A 19 -18.79 4.82 -14.20
C ARG A 19 -17.46 4.35 -14.78
N LEU A 20 -17.49 3.53 -15.84
CA LEU A 20 -16.29 3.07 -16.53
C LEU A 20 -15.56 4.18 -17.27
N ALA A 21 -16.26 5.21 -17.75
CA ALA A 21 -15.64 6.36 -18.39
C ALA A 21 -14.85 7.22 -17.38
N GLY A 22 -15.39 7.38 -16.17
CA GLY A 22 -14.86 8.32 -15.19
C GLY A 22 -15.17 9.77 -15.55
N THR A 23 -14.64 10.71 -14.79
CA THR A 23 -14.89 12.14 -15.03
C THR A 23 -14.23 12.57 -16.34
N ALA A 24 -15.00 13.09 -17.29
CA ALA A 24 -14.51 13.50 -18.61
C ALA A 24 -13.66 12.41 -19.31
N ASP A 25 -14.14 11.17 -19.30
CA ASP A 25 -13.52 10.00 -19.93
C ASP A 25 -12.09 9.72 -19.45
N GLU A 26 -11.72 10.15 -18.24
CA GLU A 26 -10.36 10.01 -17.71
C GLU A 26 -9.87 8.55 -17.65
N TYR A 27 -10.77 7.58 -17.38
CA TYR A 27 -10.40 6.17 -17.27
C TYR A 27 -10.14 5.56 -18.64
N PHE A 28 -10.97 5.90 -19.63
CA PHE A 28 -10.72 5.48 -21.01
C PHE A 28 -9.41 6.05 -21.53
N ARG A 29 -9.14 7.34 -21.31
CA ARG A 29 -7.86 7.94 -21.72
C ARG A 29 -6.64 7.28 -21.08
N LEU A 30 -6.77 6.79 -19.85
CA LEU A 30 -5.70 6.05 -19.17
C LEU A 30 -5.43 4.69 -19.85
N ILE A 31 -6.48 3.95 -20.19
CA ILE A 31 -6.39 2.66 -20.88
C ILE A 31 -5.86 2.85 -22.31
N GLU A 32 -6.40 3.83 -23.05
CA GLU A 32 -5.93 4.21 -24.40
C GLU A 32 -4.43 4.51 -24.39
N LYS A 33 -3.96 5.32 -23.43
CA LYS A 33 -2.55 5.71 -23.31
C LYS A 33 -1.62 4.53 -23.01
N LYS A 34 -2.03 3.57 -22.16
CA LYS A 34 -1.18 2.41 -21.83
C LYS A 34 -1.06 1.45 -23.02
N PHE A 35 -2.18 1.08 -23.63
CA PHE A 35 -2.20 0.01 -24.65
C PHE A 35 -2.10 0.52 -26.10
N GLY A 36 -2.16 1.84 -26.32
CA GLY A 36 -2.16 2.42 -27.67
C GLY A 36 -3.44 2.08 -28.45
N VAL A 37 -4.57 1.95 -27.75
CA VAL A 37 -5.89 1.66 -28.34
C VAL A 37 -6.75 2.92 -28.44
N ALA A 38 -7.81 2.87 -29.23
CA ALA A 38 -8.88 3.86 -29.22
C ALA A 38 -10.15 3.27 -28.61
N ILE A 39 -10.74 3.96 -27.63
CA ILE A 39 -11.97 3.57 -26.94
C ILE A 39 -13.09 4.53 -27.34
N ARG A 40 -14.23 4.00 -27.78
CA ARG A 40 -15.39 4.77 -28.22
C ARG A 40 -16.64 4.30 -27.49
N PRO A 41 -17.13 5.05 -26.49
CA PRO A 41 -18.40 4.75 -25.83
C PRO A 41 -19.60 5.18 -26.70
N ARG A 42 -20.66 4.37 -26.73
CA ARG A 42 -21.94 4.68 -27.37
C ARG A 42 -23.08 4.04 -26.58
N GLY A 43 -23.80 4.85 -25.80
CA GLY A 43 -24.86 4.35 -24.91
C GLY A 43 -24.28 3.41 -23.84
N ASN A 44 -24.71 2.15 -23.85
CA ASN A 44 -24.17 1.10 -22.98
C ASN A 44 -23.14 0.19 -23.67
N GLU A 45 -22.66 0.55 -24.86
CA GLU A 45 -21.60 -0.19 -25.55
C GLU A 45 -20.29 0.59 -25.54
N VAL A 46 -19.18 -0.12 -25.37
CA VAL A 46 -17.82 0.41 -25.45
C VAL A 46 -17.06 -0.36 -26.51
N ALA A 47 -16.65 0.32 -27.59
CA ALA A 47 -15.86 -0.27 -28.67
C ALA A 47 -14.38 0.07 -28.49
N VAL A 48 -13.50 -0.91 -28.70
CA VAL A 48 -12.04 -0.80 -28.56
C VAL A 48 -11.39 -1.16 -29.89
N PHE A 49 -10.48 -0.31 -30.38
CA PHE A 49 -9.79 -0.48 -31.66
C PHE A 49 -8.27 -0.41 -31.49
N GLY A 50 -7.53 -1.28 -32.17
CA GLY A 50 -6.06 -1.33 -32.08
C GLY A 50 -5.45 -2.61 -32.66
N SER A 51 -4.27 -3.01 -32.18
CA SER A 51 -3.73 -4.35 -32.47
C SER A 51 -4.52 -5.41 -31.69
N ALA A 52 -4.53 -6.66 -32.18
CA ALA A 52 -5.28 -7.74 -31.53
C ALA A 52 -4.91 -7.94 -30.05
N GLU A 53 -3.61 -7.91 -29.73
CA GLU A 53 -3.08 -8.03 -28.37
C GLU A 53 -3.51 -6.86 -27.48
N ALA A 54 -3.37 -5.62 -27.97
CA ALA A 54 -3.73 -4.42 -27.23
C ALA A 54 -5.25 -4.33 -26.98
N VAL A 55 -6.06 -4.71 -27.97
CA VAL A 55 -7.53 -4.79 -27.84
C VAL A 55 -7.93 -5.85 -26.82
N ALA A 56 -7.28 -7.02 -26.81
CA ALA A 56 -7.55 -8.06 -25.83
C ALA A 56 -7.21 -7.60 -24.40
N ALA A 57 -6.05 -6.98 -24.19
CA ALA A 57 -5.64 -6.44 -22.89
C ALA A 57 -6.58 -5.33 -22.41
N ALA A 58 -6.90 -4.35 -23.26
CA ALA A 58 -7.81 -3.26 -22.93
C ALA A 58 -9.24 -3.77 -22.63
N ARG A 59 -9.71 -4.78 -23.37
CA ARG A 59 -11.00 -5.43 -23.10
C ARG A 59 -11.02 -6.09 -21.72
N ARG A 60 -9.98 -6.84 -21.36
CA ARG A 60 -9.85 -7.46 -20.03
C ARG A 60 -9.95 -6.42 -18.92
N VAL A 61 -9.25 -5.30 -19.06
CA VAL A 61 -9.33 -4.18 -18.10
C VAL A 61 -10.76 -3.63 -17.98
N LEU A 62 -11.45 -3.42 -19.09
CA LEU A 62 -12.83 -2.93 -19.07
C LEU A 62 -13.79 -3.93 -18.41
N GLU A 63 -13.64 -5.23 -18.67
CA GLU A 63 -14.45 -6.27 -18.04
C GLU A 63 -14.21 -6.33 -16.52
N ASP A 64 -12.96 -6.25 -16.09
CA ASP A 64 -12.54 -6.20 -14.69
C ASP A 64 -13.10 -4.97 -13.96
N LEU A 65 -13.01 -3.79 -14.57
CA LEU A 65 -13.55 -2.55 -14.00
C LEU A 65 -15.08 -2.54 -13.98
N ALA A 66 -15.73 -3.11 -14.99
CA ALA A 66 -17.17 -3.29 -14.99
C ALA A 66 -17.61 -4.17 -13.82
N ALA A 67 -16.92 -5.29 -13.58
CA ALA A 67 -17.18 -6.18 -12.46
C ALA A 67 -16.99 -5.48 -11.10
N LEU A 68 -15.92 -4.68 -10.96
CA LEU A 68 -15.69 -3.90 -9.75
C LEU A 68 -16.75 -2.82 -9.52
N SER A 69 -17.16 -2.10 -10.57
CA SER A 69 -18.18 -1.04 -10.49
C SER A 69 -19.58 -1.54 -10.08
N ARG A 70 -19.80 -2.86 -10.13
CA ARG A 70 -21.02 -3.51 -9.62
C ARG A 70 -20.93 -3.84 -8.13
N LYS A 71 -19.74 -3.89 -7.56
CA LYS A 71 -19.48 -4.19 -6.13
C LYS A 71 -19.32 -2.93 -5.29
N GLN A 72 -18.75 -1.89 -5.87
CA GLN A 72 -18.62 -0.58 -5.24
C GLN A 72 -19.20 0.49 -6.17
N ASP A 73 -19.91 1.46 -5.58
CA ASP A 73 -20.57 2.53 -6.33
C ASP A 73 -19.59 3.48 -7.04
N PHE A 74 -18.32 3.46 -6.63
CA PHE A 74 -17.27 4.34 -7.14
C PHE A 74 -16.04 3.57 -7.60
N LEU A 75 -15.57 3.83 -8.82
CA LEU A 75 -14.25 3.45 -9.28
C LEU A 75 -13.28 4.60 -9.00
N SER A 76 -12.10 4.29 -8.48
CA SER A 76 -11.03 5.28 -8.30
C SER A 76 -10.02 5.21 -9.45
N PRO A 77 -9.29 6.30 -9.75
CA PRO A 77 -8.17 6.26 -10.69
C PRO A 77 -7.10 5.20 -10.32
N GLN A 78 -7.01 4.82 -9.04
CA GLN A 78 -6.10 3.78 -8.58
C GLN A 78 -6.58 2.38 -8.98
N ASP A 79 -7.89 2.13 -9.00
CA ASP A 79 -8.46 0.84 -9.44
C ASP A 79 -8.15 0.61 -10.92
N VAL A 80 -8.32 1.66 -11.75
CA VAL A 80 -8.02 1.61 -13.18
C VAL A 80 -6.53 1.35 -13.40
N ARG A 81 -5.64 2.01 -12.67
CA ARG A 81 -4.18 1.76 -12.77
C ARG A 81 -3.81 0.33 -12.42
N ALA A 82 -4.35 -0.20 -11.32
CA ALA A 82 -4.09 -1.57 -10.90
C ALA A 82 -4.58 -2.58 -11.96
N ALA A 83 -5.79 -2.40 -12.50
CA ALA A 83 -6.30 -3.24 -13.58
C ALA A 83 -5.43 -3.17 -14.85
N VAL A 84 -5.02 -1.96 -15.23
CA VAL A 84 -4.15 -1.72 -16.39
C VAL A 84 -2.78 -2.38 -16.23
N GLU A 85 -2.15 -2.28 -15.06
CA GLU A 85 -0.82 -2.86 -14.84
C GLU A 85 -0.87 -4.39 -14.87
N LEU A 86 -1.84 -5.01 -14.20
CA LEU A 86 -2.03 -6.47 -14.20
C LEU A 86 -2.31 -7.04 -15.59
N ALA A 87 -3.09 -6.33 -16.40
CA ALA A 87 -3.37 -6.72 -17.78
C ALA A 87 -2.17 -6.55 -18.71
N SER A 88 -1.16 -5.76 -18.32
CA SER A 88 0.05 -5.52 -19.12
C SER A 88 1.17 -6.53 -18.83
N GLU A 89 1.19 -7.14 -17.65
CA GLU A 89 2.29 -8.00 -17.18
C GLU A 89 2.11 -9.50 -17.50
N ASP A 90 1.13 -9.89 -18.33
CA ASP A 90 0.69 -11.30 -18.47
C ASP A 90 0.52 -11.99 -17.09
N SER A 91 0.08 -11.22 -16.10
CA SER A 91 0.00 -11.70 -14.72
C SER A 91 -1.01 -12.86 -14.64
N PRO A 92 -0.65 -13.98 -13.98
CA PRO A 92 -1.57 -15.10 -13.75
C PRO A 92 -2.73 -14.70 -12.83
N VAL A 93 -2.60 -13.59 -12.10
CA VAL A 93 -3.63 -13.07 -11.21
C VAL A 93 -4.48 -12.05 -11.95
N GLN A 94 -5.80 -12.23 -11.87
CA GLN A 94 -6.75 -11.28 -12.43
C GLN A 94 -7.01 -10.13 -11.44
N PHE A 95 -7.35 -8.95 -11.96
CA PHE A 95 -7.75 -7.84 -11.10
C PHE A 95 -9.01 -8.17 -10.29
N SER A 96 -9.91 -8.99 -10.85
CA SER A 96 -11.05 -9.55 -10.15
C SER A 96 -10.63 -10.31 -8.88
N ASP A 97 -9.54 -11.09 -8.90
CA ASP A 97 -9.04 -11.81 -7.72
C ASP A 97 -8.61 -10.85 -6.61
N LEU A 98 -7.91 -9.76 -6.96
CA LEU A 98 -7.48 -8.75 -6.00
C LEU A 98 -8.65 -7.98 -5.41
N SER A 99 -9.57 -7.54 -6.27
CA SER A 99 -10.72 -6.75 -5.86
C SER A 99 -11.75 -7.54 -5.04
N ASN A 100 -11.75 -8.87 -5.15
CA ASN A 100 -12.54 -9.75 -4.28
C ASN A 100 -11.95 -9.89 -2.89
N ASP A 101 -10.65 -9.61 -2.73
CA ASP A 101 -9.92 -9.81 -1.50
C ASP A 101 -10.07 -8.61 -0.54
N VAL A 102 -11.30 -8.35 -0.12
CA VAL A 102 -11.65 -7.24 0.77
C VAL A 102 -11.17 -7.52 2.18
N LEU A 103 -10.20 -6.74 2.64
CA LEU A 103 -9.65 -6.84 3.99
C LEU A 103 -10.63 -6.27 5.02
N ILE A 104 -11.08 -5.04 4.76
CA ILE A 104 -12.05 -4.31 5.57
C ILE A 104 -12.73 -3.24 4.71
N VAL A 105 -13.99 -2.95 5.03
CA VAL A 105 -14.69 -1.76 4.53
C VAL A 105 -14.53 -0.66 5.56
N THR A 106 -13.98 0.47 5.14
CA THR A 106 -13.74 1.63 6.00
C THR A 106 -15.04 2.22 6.55
N ALA A 107 -14.93 3.07 7.58
CA ALA A 107 -16.07 3.84 8.08
C ALA A 107 -16.75 4.72 7.01
N ARG A 108 -16.05 5.05 5.92
CA ARG A 108 -16.58 5.81 4.78
C ARG A 108 -17.14 4.92 3.65
N GLY A 109 -17.27 3.62 3.87
CA GLY A 109 -17.80 2.68 2.88
C GLY A 109 -16.82 2.26 1.79
N ARG A 110 -15.53 2.62 1.89
CA ARG A 110 -14.50 2.24 0.91
C ARG A 110 -13.94 0.87 1.24
N ALA A 111 -13.88 -0.04 0.28
CA ALA A 111 -13.19 -1.33 0.45
C ALA A 111 -11.67 -1.14 0.38
N ILE A 112 -10.95 -1.68 1.36
CA ILE A 112 -9.49 -1.83 1.32
C ILE A 112 -9.18 -3.21 0.76
N VAL A 113 -8.47 -3.24 -0.36
CA VAL A 113 -8.07 -4.43 -1.12
C VAL A 113 -6.60 -4.30 -1.54
N PRO A 114 -5.88 -5.42 -1.73
CA PRO A 114 -4.58 -5.38 -2.41
C PRO A 114 -4.75 -4.88 -3.86
N ARG A 115 -3.75 -4.16 -4.37
CA ARG A 115 -3.77 -3.51 -5.70
C ARG A 115 -2.62 -3.94 -6.61
N SER A 116 -1.76 -4.83 -6.14
CA SER A 116 -0.68 -5.45 -6.91
C SER A 116 -0.51 -6.90 -6.47
N MET A 117 0.26 -7.67 -7.24
CA MET A 117 0.63 -9.04 -6.88
C MET A 117 1.42 -9.08 -5.57
N GLY A 118 2.43 -8.21 -5.41
CA GLY A 118 3.21 -8.15 -4.17
C GLY A 118 2.36 -7.80 -2.94
N GLN A 119 1.36 -6.92 -3.09
CA GLN A 119 0.41 -6.64 -2.02
C GLN A 119 -0.49 -7.84 -1.69
N LYS A 120 -0.88 -8.65 -2.69
CA LYS A 120 -1.63 -9.89 -2.47
C LYS A 120 -0.80 -10.91 -1.70
N GLU A 121 0.42 -11.16 -2.15
CA GLU A 121 1.37 -12.05 -1.47
C GLU A 121 1.61 -11.60 -0.01
N TYR A 122 1.71 -10.29 0.21
CA TYR A 122 1.82 -9.74 1.55
C TYR A 122 0.60 -10.01 2.43
N VAL A 123 -0.61 -9.79 1.89
CA VAL A 123 -1.86 -10.09 2.60
C VAL A 123 -1.98 -11.58 2.92
N GLU A 124 -1.64 -12.46 1.98
CA GLU A 124 -1.65 -13.90 2.19
C GLU A 124 -0.62 -14.33 3.24
N ALA A 125 0.57 -13.75 3.23
CA ALA A 125 1.58 -13.98 4.26
C ALA A 125 1.04 -13.65 5.66
N MET A 126 0.37 -12.49 5.83
CA MET A 126 -0.25 -12.08 7.12
C MET A 126 -1.38 -13.02 7.59
N ARG A 127 -2.04 -13.72 6.66
CA ARG A 127 -3.06 -14.73 7.01
C ARG A 127 -2.45 -16.02 7.51
N ASN A 128 -1.36 -16.45 6.87
CA ASN A 128 -0.82 -17.79 7.00
C ASN A 128 0.37 -17.90 7.97
N HIS A 129 1.01 -16.79 8.33
CA HIS A 129 2.19 -16.78 9.18
C HIS A 129 1.95 -15.95 10.45
N ALA A 130 2.60 -16.36 11.54
CA ALA A 130 2.46 -15.67 12.82
C ALA A 130 3.36 -14.44 12.90
N LEU A 131 4.49 -14.43 12.18
CA LEU A 131 5.39 -13.29 12.04
C LEU A 131 5.66 -12.99 10.55
N VAL A 132 5.39 -11.76 10.13
CA VAL A 132 5.61 -11.31 8.74
C VAL A 132 6.47 -10.06 8.71
N PHE A 133 7.52 -10.07 7.90
CA PHE A 133 8.31 -8.90 7.56
C PHE A 133 7.92 -8.40 6.17
N ALA A 134 7.49 -7.15 6.07
CA ALA A 134 7.21 -6.48 4.79
C ALA A 134 8.26 -5.40 4.55
N ILE A 135 9.14 -5.66 3.59
CA ILE A 135 10.28 -4.79 3.28
C ILE A 135 10.08 -4.21 1.89
N GLY A 136 10.11 -2.89 1.76
CA GLY A 136 10.06 -2.26 0.45
C GLY A 136 9.84 -0.75 0.50
N PRO A 137 9.79 -0.08 -0.66
CA PRO A 137 9.73 1.37 -0.76
C PRO A 137 8.53 2.01 -0.05
N ALA A 138 8.62 3.30 0.25
CA ALA A 138 7.48 4.07 0.74
C ALA A 138 6.35 4.15 -0.31
N GLY A 139 5.10 3.94 0.13
CA GLY A 139 3.92 4.00 -0.74
C GLY A 139 3.53 2.66 -1.38
N THR A 140 4.21 1.57 -1.05
CA THR A 140 3.84 0.20 -1.42
C THR A 140 2.66 -0.37 -0.62
N GLY A 141 2.18 0.37 0.38
CA GLY A 141 1.03 -0.02 1.21
C GLY A 141 1.37 -0.92 2.40
N LYS A 142 2.65 -1.25 2.65
CA LYS A 142 3.10 -2.15 3.74
C LYS A 142 2.43 -1.89 5.10
N THR A 143 2.51 -0.66 5.60
CA THR A 143 1.93 -0.29 6.90
C THR A 143 0.40 -0.21 6.82
N TYR A 144 -0.12 0.40 5.76
CA TYR A 144 -1.56 0.62 5.61
C TYR A 144 -2.36 -0.69 5.51
N LEU A 145 -1.87 -1.66 4.74
CA LEU A 145 -2.48 -2.99 4.63
C LEU A 145 -2.35 -3.79 5.93
N ALA A 146 -1.24 -3.66 6.67
CA ALA A 146 -1.10 -4.25 8.00
C ALA A 146 -2.16 -3.71 8.97
N VAL A 147 -2.34 -2.40 9.02
CA VAL A 147 -3.34 -1.74 9.87
C VAL A 147 -4.76 -2.18 9.47
N ALA A 148 -5.05 -2.27 8.18
CA ALA A 148 -6.34 -2.76 7.69
C ALA A 148 -6.62 -4.21 8.11
N MET A 149 -5.62 -5.10 7.98
CA MET A 149 -5.72 -6.49 8.45
C MET A 149 -5.91 -6.58 9.96
N ALA A 150 -5.14 -5.81 10.73
CA ALA A 150 -5.23 -5.75 12.17
C ALA A 150 -6.63 -5.28 12.63
N ALA A 151 -7.12 -4.18 12.06
CA ALA A 151 -8.47 -3.67 12.30
C ALA A 151 -9.55 -4.70 11.97
N ALA A 152 -9.40 -5.45 10.88
CA ALA A 152 -10.32 -6.53 10.50
C ALA A 152 -10.32 -7.66 11.53
N ALA A 153 -9.14 -8.12 11.95
CA ALA A 153 -8.98 -9.16 12.96
C ALA A 153 -9.61 -8.76 14.31
N LEU A 154 -9.40 -7.51 14.76
CA LEU A 154 -10.05 -6.98 15.97
C LEU A 154 -11.58 -6.99 15.84
N LYS A 155 -12.12 -6.50 14.70
CA LYS A 155 -13.57 -6.44 14.46
C LYS A 155 -14.20 -7.84 14.42
N LYS A 156 -13.49 -8.83 13.90
CA LYS A 156 -13.89 -10.25 13.89
C LYS A 156 -13.65 -10.97 15.22
N LYS A 157 -13.03 -10.30 16.21
CA LYS A 157 -12.63 -10.88 17.51
C LYS A 157 -11.65 -12.06 17.36
N GLU A 158 -10.86 -12.07 16.30
CA GLU A 158 -9.77 -13.04 16.10
C GLU A 158 -8.58 -12.72 17.01
N VAL A 159 -8.45 -11.45 17.41
CA VAL A 159 -7.52 -10.97 18.43
C VAL A 159 -8.27 -10.09 19.44
N ALA A 160 -7.77 -10.02 20.67
CA ALA A 160 -8.35 -9.22 21.74
C ALA A 160 -7.93 -7.74 21.66
N ARG A 161 -6.74 -7.45 21.12
CA ARG A 161 -6.18 -6.09 21.05
C ARG A 161 -5.24 -5.86 19.88
N LEU A 162 -5.05 -4.59 19.53
CA LEU A 162 -4.06 -4.11 18.56
C LEU A 162 -2.98 -3.32 19.28
N VAL A 163 -1.72 -3.59 18.96
CA VAL A 163 -0.58 -2.84 19.46
C VAL A 163 0.24 -2.36 18.28
N LEU A 164 0.27 -1.05 18.05
CA LEU A 164 1.03 -0.44 16.97
C LEU A 164 2.18 0.34 17.57
N THR A 165 3.37 0.11 17.05
CA THR A 165 4.58 0.72 17.60
C THR A 165 5.55 1.14 16.51
N ARG A 166 6.35 2.15 16.84
CA ARG A 166 7.37 2.73 15.96
C ARG A 166 8.60 3.08 16.79
N PRO A 167 9.84 2.86 16.31
CA PRO A 167 11.02 3.35 16.99
C PRO A 167 11.05 4.88 16.93
N ALA A 168 11.38 5.52 18.05
CA ALA A 168 11.65 6.95 18.08
C ALA A 168 13.07 7.17 17.56
N VAL A 169 13.20 7.78 16.38
CA VAL A 169 14.49 8.12 15.78
C VAL A 169 14.52 9.59 15.42
N GLU A 170 15.61 10.25 15.78
CA GLU A 170 15.85 11.68 15.57
C GLU A 170 16.17 11.95 14.09
N ALA A 171 15.19 11.74 13.20
CA ALA A 171 15.32 12.09 11.80
C ALA A 171 15.20 13.61 11.65
N GLY A 172 16.34 14.32 11.64
CA GLY A 172 16.44 15.74 11.30
C GLY A 172 16.34 16.73 12.46
N GLU A 173 15.49 16.48 13.47
CA GLU A 173 15.38 17.28 14.69
C GLU A 173 15.61 16.42 15.94
N LYS A 174 16.41 16.89 16.90
CA LYS A 174 16.60 16.12 18.15
C LYS A 174 15.30 16.14 18.95
N LEU A 175 14.90 14.98 19.46
CA LEU A 175 13.66 14.80 20.24
C LEU A 175 13.60 15.76 21.45
N GLY A 176 14.78 16.19 21.93
CA GLY A 176 14.93 17.17 23.01
C GLY A 176 14.48 18.61 22.69
N PHE A 177 14.28 18.99 21.42
CA PHE A 177 13.92 20.38 21.03
C PHE A 177 12.43 20.61 20.78
N LEU A 178 11.61 19.56 20.70
CA LEU A 178 10.16 19.71 20.60
C LEU A 178 9.62 20.21 21.96
N PRO A 179 8.79 21.26 22.01
CA PRO A 179 8.17 21.68 23.27
C PRO A 179 7.13 20.64 23.72
N GLY A 180 6.93 20.49 25.04
CA GLY A 180 5.91 19.60 25.60
C GLY A 180 6.44 18.43 26.42
N ASP A 181 5.52 17.60 26.92
CA ASP A 181 5.82 16.36 27.63
C ASP A 181 6.39 15.27 26.69
N LEU A 182 6.84 14.14 27.23
CA LEU A 182 7.46 13.08 26.42
C LEU A 182 6.49 12.50 25.37
N GLN A 183 5.18 12.53 25.63
CA GLN A 183 4.17 12.00 24.73
C GLN A 183 3.95 12.97 23.55
N GLU A 184 3.81 14.27 23.85
CA GLU A 184 3.68 15.34 22.84
C GLU A 184 4.87 15.38 21.87
N LYS A 185 6.06 15.00 22.34
CA LYS A 185 7.27 14.89 21.53
C LYS A 185 7.28 13.70 20.57
N VAL A 186 6.63 12.59 20.92
CA VAL A 186 6.68 11.35 20.12
C VAL A 186 5.45 11.21 19.21
N ASP A 187 4.35 11.86 19.55
CA ASP A 187 3.10 11.88 18.78
C ASP A 187 3.27 12.23 17.28
N PRO A 188 4.14 13.17 16.87
CA PRO A 188 4.37 13.44 15.44
C PRO A 188 4.82 12.21 14.65
N TYR A 189 5.63 11.33 15.24
CA TYR A 189 6.15 10.12 14.60
C TYR A 189 5.09 9.02 14.50
N LEU A 190 4.12 9.01 15.41
CA LEU A 190 3.02 8.05 15.47
C LEU A 190 1.83 8.46 14.60
N ARG A 191 1.78 9.73 14.15
CA ARG A 191 0.68 10.29 13.34
C ARG A 191 0.28 9.43 12.12
N PRO A 192 1.21 8.88 11.31
CA PRO A 192 0.83 8.03 10.18
C PRO A 192 0.04 6.78 10.59
N LEU A 193 0.29 6.22 11.79
CA LEU A 193 -0.46 5.08 12.32
C LEU A 193 -1.87 5.51 12.76
N TYR A 194 -1.99 6.67 13.40
CA TYR A 194 -3.29 7.26 13.73
C TYR A 194 -4.12 7.52 12.48
N ASP A 195 -3.53 8.11 11.44
CA ASP A 195 -4.23 8.40 10.19
C ASP A 195 -4.77 7.12 9.52
N ALA A 196 -3.99 6.04 9.50
CA ALA A 196 -4.42 4.75 8.97
C ALA A 196 -5.57 4.13 9.81
N LEU A 197 -5.53 4.27 11.13
CA LEU A 197 -6.60 3.79 12.01
C LEU A 197 -7.88 4.63 11.88
N TYR A 198 -7.75 5.95 11.73
CA TYR A 198 -8.89 6.83 11.47
C TYR A 198 -9.56 6.53 10.14
N ASP A 199 -8.78 6.27 9.08
CA ASP A 199 -9.35 5.89 7.80
C ASP A 199 -10.05 4.52 7.87
N THR A 200 -9.46 3.54 8.56
CA THR A 200 -10.02 2.17 8.65
C THR A 200 -11.25 2.09 9.56
N LEU A 201 -11.16 2.60 10.79
CA LEU A 201 -12.18 2.45 11.84
C LEU A 201 -13.12 3.65 11.98
N GLY A 202 -12.76 4.80 11.39
CA GLY A 202 -13.40 6.07 11.68
C GLY A 202 -12.96 6.64 13.03
N THR A 203 -13.08 7.97 13.19
CA THR A 203 -12.63 8.69 14.40
C THR A 203 -13.32 8.18 15.66
N GLU A 204 -14.64 8.09 15.67
CA GLU A 204 -15.40 7.63 16.85
C GLU A 204 -15.14 6.14 17.17
N GLY A 205 -14.97 5.32 16.14
CA GLY A 205 -14.67 3.90 16.29
C GLY A 205 -13.30 3.71 16.94
N PHE A 206 -12.29 4.37 16.40
CA PHE A 206 -10.93 4.36 16.94
C PHE A 206 -10.88 4.86 18.39
N GLN A 207 -11.46 6.04 18.68
CA GLN A 207 -11.43 6.61 20.04
C GLN A 207 -12.04 5.66 21.08
N ARG A 208 -13.19 5.06 20.75
CA ARG A 208 -13.85 4.08 21.62
C ARG A 208 -12.99 2.83 21.89
N HIS A 209 -12.24 2.38 20.89
CA HIS A 209 -11.32 1.24 21.04
C HIS A 209 -10.08 1.61 21.87
N MET A 210 -9.55 2.83 21.69
CA MET A 210 -8.45 3.36 22.51
C MET A 210 -8.85 3.49 23.98
N GLU A 211 -10.00 4.10 24.28
CA GLU A 211 -10.50 4.28 25.66
C GLU A 211 -10.70 2.94 26.39
N ARG A 212 -11.07 1.89 25.65
CA ARG A 212 -11.23 0.53 26.18
C ARG A 212 -9.91 -0.25 26.28
N GLY A 213 -8.79 0.33 25.85
CA GLY A 213 -7.48 -0.34 25.81
C GLY A 213 -7.40 -1.47 24.77
N LEU A 214 -8.30 -1.49 23.78
CA LEU A 214 -8.31 -2.49 22.71
C LEU A 214 -7.35 -2.12 21.59
N ILE A 215 -7.02 -0.84 21.43
CA ILE A 215 -5.99 -0.35 20.53
C ILE A 215 -5.00 0.44 21.37
N GLU A 216 -3.72 0.19 21.13
CA GLU A 216 -2.62 0.91 21.74
C GLU A 216 -1.66 1.37 20.64
N VAL A 217 -1.35 2.66 20.59
CA VAL A 217 -0.34 3.23 19.70
C VAL A 217 0.74 3.84 20.58
N ALA A 218 1.94 3.25 20.57
CA ALA A 218 2.97 3.61 21.54
C ALA A 218 4.40 3.49 20.97
N PRO A 219 5.39 4.24 21.51
CA PRO A 219 6.79 4.11 21.09
C PRO A 219 7.37 2.72 21.41
N LEU A 220 8.36 2.26 20.63
CA LEU A 220 8.95 0.92 20.79
C LEU A 220 9.46 0.62 22.20
N ALA A 221 9.93 1.64 22.92
CA ALA A 221 10.43 1.51 24.29
C ALA A 221 9.38 0.94 25.26
N TYR A 222 8.08 1.20 25.01
CA TYR A 222 6.96 0.74 25.84
C TYR A 222 6.70 -0.76 25.70
N MET A 223 7.34 -1.43 24.74
CA MET A 223 7.22 -2.88 24.57
C MET A 223 8.07 -3.67 25.58
N ARG A 224 9.04 -3.01 26.23
CA ARG A 224 9.98 -3.66 27.14
C ARG A 224 9.27 -4.32 28.32
N GLY A 225 9.61 -5.58 28.60
CA GLY A 225 9.09 -6.32 29.75
C GLY A 225 7.64 -6.82 29.60
N ARG A 226 7.06 -6.69 28.40
CA ARG A 226 5.68 -7.15 28.14
C ARG A 226 5.64 -8.53 27.51
N THR A 227 4.55 -9.24 27.74
CA THR A 227 4.14 -10.37 26.90
C THR A 227 2.81 -9.97 26.26
N LEU A 228 2.77 -10.07 24.93
CA LEU A 228 1.65 -9.62 24.14
C LEU A 228 0.89 -10.84 23.64
N ASP A 229 0.02 -11.41 24.48
CA ASP A 229 -0.91 -12.48 24.10
C ASP A 229 -2.17 -11.92 23.43
N ASP A 230 -2.79 -12.75 22.59
CA ASP A 230 -4.03 -12.50 21.82
C ASP A 230 -4.06 -11.12 21.15
N ALA A 231 -2.94 -10.73 20.56
CA ALA A 231 -2.73 -9.40 20.00
C ALA A 231 -2.32 -9.44 18.52
N PHE A 232 -2.78 -8.46 17.74
CA PHE A 232 -2.16 -8.16 16.46
C PHE A 232 -1.22 -6.98 16.65
N ILE A 233 0.07 -7.21 16.42
CA ILE A 233 1.15 -6.30 16.78
C ILE A 233 1.83 -5.81 15.50
N ILE A 234 1.98 -4.50 15.34
CA ILE A 234 2.63 -3.89 14.19
C ILE A 234 3.83 -3.07 14.67
N LEU A 235 5.03 -3.40 14.18
CA LEU A 235 6.21 -2.55 14.30
C LEU A 235 6.45 -1.87 12.96
N ASP A 236 6.19 -0.57 12.90
CA ASP A 236 6.42 0.25 11.71
C ASP A 236 7.80 0.88 11.71
N GLU A 237 8.32 1.14 10.51
CA GLU A 237 9.60 1.81 10.26
C GLU A 237 10.77 1.07 10.94
N ALA A 238 10.72 -0.25 10.86
CA ALA A 238 11.61 -1.17 11.54
C ALA A 238 13.08 -1.05 11.10
N GLN A 239 13.36 -0.44 9.94
CA GLN A 239 14.73 -0.15 9.52
C GLN A 239 15.48 0.74 10.52
N ASN A 240 14.72 1.49 11.33
CA ASN A 240 15.20 2.40 12.35
C ASN A 240 15.31 1.74 13.74
N THR A 241 15.33 0.40 13.80
CA THR A 241 15.64 -0.35 15.01
C THR A 241 17.07 -0.83 15.03
N THR A 242 17.67 -0.96 16.22
CA THR A 242 18.93 -1.71 16.41
C THR A 242 18.66 -3.22 16.49
N PRO A 243 19.67 -4.09 16.30
CA PRO A 243 19.51 -5.53 16.51
C PRO A 243 18.97 -5.89 17.91
N GLU A 244 19.43 -5.19 18.95
CA GLU A 244 18.97 -5.39 20.32
C GLU A 244 17.48 -5.00 20.48
N GLN A 245 17.06 -3.91 19.86
CA GLN A 245 15.66 -3.48 19.87
C GLN A 245 14.77 -4.44 19.09
N MET A 246 15.22 -4.91 17.92
CA MET A 246 14.50 -5.91 17.13
C MET A 246 14.33 -7.21 17.92
N LYS A 247 15.41 -7.73 18.52
CA LYS A 247 15.35 -8.91 19.38
C LYS A 247 14.45 -8.70 20.61
N MET A 248 14.54 -7.53 21.25
CA MET A 248 13.69 -7.17 22.37
C MET A 248 12.21 -7.23 21.97
N PHE A 249 11.86 -6.62 20.84
CA PHE A 249 10.50 -6.58 20.31
C PHE A 249 9.95 -7.96 19.93
N LEU A 250 10.70 -8.73 19.14
CA LEU A 250 10.23 -10.04 18.67
C LEU A 250 9.98 -11.02 19.82
N THR A 251 10.74 -10.91 20.90
CA THR A 251 10.54 -11.74 22.11
C THR A 251 9.38 -11.28 22.99
N ARG A 252 8.62 -10.24 22.60
CA ARG A 252 7.38 -9.84 23.30
C ARG A 252 6.15 -10.57 22.77
N MET A 253 6.26 -11.23 21.61
CA MET A 253 5.17 -11.99 21.01
C MET A 253 4.71 -13.11 21.96
N GLY A 254 3.45 -13.06 22.36
CA GLY A 254 2.80 -14.07 23.19
C GLY A 254 2.00 -15.10 22.38
N PHE A 255 1.27 -15.96 23.07
CA PHE A 255 0.39 -16.96 22.45
C PHE A 255 -0.82 -16.30 21.78
N GLY A 256 -1.31 -16.90 20.70
CA GLY A 256 -2.47 -16.39 19.96
C GLY A 256 -2.21 -15.09 19.18
N SER A 257 -0.99 -14.55 19.24
CA SER A 257 -0.65 -13.27 18.62
C SER A 257 -0.13 -13.40 17.19
N ARG A 258 -0.28 -12.31 16.45
CA ARG A 258 0.28 -12.12 15.11
C ARG A 258 1.14 -10.85 15.11
N VAL A 259 2.28 -10.90 14.46
CA VAL A 259 3.24 -9.80 14.38
C VAL A 259 3.51 -9.45 12.93
N VAL A 260 3.45 -8.16 12.61
CA VAL A 260 3.85 -7.62 11.32
C VAL A 260 4.91 -6.55 11.54
N VAL A 261 6.04 -6.69 10.87
CA VAL A 261 7.16 -5.75 10.91
C VAL A 261 7.31 -5.12 9.54
N THR A 262 7.14 -3.80 9.46
CA THR A 262 7.21 -3.06 8.19
C THR A 262 8.42 -2.15 8.17
N GLY A 263 9.09 -2.03 7.02
CA GLY A 263 10.21 -1.11 6.89
C GLY A 263 10.73 -0.93 5.48
N ASP A 264 11.67 -0.01 5.33
CA ASP A 264 12.37 0.26 4.08
C ASP A 264 13.88 0.33 4.32
N VAL A 265 14.60 -0.69 3.87
CA VAL A 265 16.05 -0.80 4.10
C VAL A 265 16.88 0.29 3.41
N THR A 266 16.30 1.06 2.49
CA THR A 266 16.98 2.19 1.86
C THR A 266 16.82 3.50 2.64
N GLN A 267 15.98 3.53 3.69
CA GLN A 267 15.68 4.73 4.49
C GLN A 267 16.08 4.55 5.96
N VAL A 268 17.34 4.16 6.19
CA VAL A 268 17.89 3.98 7.54
C VAL A 268 18.34 5.32 8.11
N ASP A 269 17.65 5.78 9.16
CA ASP A 269 17.91 7.03 9.87
C ASP A 269 18.78 6.83 11.13
N LEU A 270 19.33 5.63 11.34
CA LEU A 270 20.19 5.33 12.49
C LEU A 270 21.50 6.13 12.44
N PRO A 271 22.09 6.47 13.61
CA PRO A 271 23.41 7.06 13.69
C PRO A 271 24.47 6.29 12.88
N LYS A 272 25.40 7.02 12.26
CA LYS A 272 26.47 6.44 11.44
C LYS A 272 27.23 5.35 12.21
N GLY A 273 27.38 4.19 11.57
CA GLY A 273 28.08 3.04 12.14
C GLY A 273 27.18 2.05 12.88
N GLN A 274 25.92 2.40 13.15
CA GLN A 274 24.96 1.47 13.73
C GLN A 274 24.30 0.61 12.64
N ARG A 275 24.26 -0.71 12.87
CA ARG A 275 23.56 -1.65 11.99
C ARG A 275 22.06 -1.59 12.23
N SER A 276 21.28 -1.72 11.17
CA SER A 276 19.83 -1.87 11.25
C SER A 276 19.46 -3.28 11.70
N GLY A 277 18.60 -3.38 12.71
CA GLY A 277 18.01 -4.64 13.16
C GLY A 277 17.12 -5.28 12.10
N LEU A 278 16.47 -4.49 11.23
CA LEU A 278 15.70 -5.02 10.11
C LEU A 278 16.58 -5.70 9.06
N LEU A 279 17.79 -5.19 8.81
CA LEU A 279 18.72 -5.84 7.88
C LEU A 279 19.24 -7.15 8.47
N GLU A 280 19.71 -7.11 9.72
CA GLU A 280 20.28 -8.29 10.39
C GLU A 280 19.25 -9.42 10.57
N VAL A 281 17.99 -9.09 10.89
CA VAL A 281 16.96 -10.10 11.16
C VAL A 281 16.62 -10.94 9.92
N THR A 282 16.82 -10.41 8.70
CA THR A 282 16.64 -11.19 7.45
C THR A 282 17.62 -12.35 7.31
N GLU A 283 18.79 -12.25 7.95
CA GLU A 283 19.78 -13.32 8.00
C GLU A 283 19.52 -14.24 9.19
N VAL A 284 19.25 -13.66 10.36
CA VAL A 284 19.07 -14.39 11.62
C VAL A 284 17.85 -15.30 11.61
N LEU A 285 16.73 -14.86 11.02
CA LEU A 285 15.49 -15.64 10.98
C LEU A 285 15.29 -16.40 9.66
N ARG A 286 16.33 -16.52 8.85
CA ARG A 286 16.26 -17.27 7.60
C ARG A 286 15.93 -18.75 7.89
N GLY A 287 14.83 -19.23 7.35
CA GLY A 287 14.39 -20.62 7.49
C GLY A 287 13.68 -20.95 8.81
N VAL A 288 13.37 -19.95 9.64
CA VAL A 288 12.54 -20.15 10.84
C VAL A 288 11.08 -20.38 10.43
N GLU A 289 10.50 -21.50 10.86
CA GLU A 289 9.11 -21.84 10.58
C GLU A 289 8.15 -20.80 11.18
N GLY A 290 7.07 -20.48 10.45
CA GLY A 290 6.08 -19.49 10.88
C GLY A 290 6.50 -18.03 10.67
N VAL A 291 7.68 -17.80 10.08
CA VAL A 291 8.18 -16.47 9.68
C VAL A 291 8.14 -16.32 8.17
N ALA A 292 7.54 -15.24 7.67
CA ALA A 292 7.56 -14.89 6.25
C ALA A 292 8.25 -13.55 6.01
N PHE A 293 9.03 -13.47 4.92
CA PHE A 293 9.60 -12.24 4.40
C PHE A 293 8.95 -11.92 3.05
N VAL A 294 8.37 -10.74 2.93
CA VAL A 294 7.74 -10.25 1.70
C VAL A 294 8.45 -8.98 1.26
N TYR A 295 8.92 -8.99 0.00
CA TYR A 295 9.67 -7.90 -0.58
C TYR A 295 8.81 -7.16 -1.60
N LEU A 296 8.40 -5.94 -1.25
CA LEU A 296 7.66 -5.05 -2.13
C LEU A 296 8.63 -4.15 -2.90
N ASN A 297 8.26 -3.77 -4.11
CA ASN A 297 9.11 -2.97 -5.01
C ASN A 297 8.34 -1.77 -5.61
N GLU A 298 8.97 -1.06 -6.54
CA GLU A 298 8.39 0.14 -7.16
C GLU A 298 7.05 -0.13 -7.88
N ARG A 299 6.82 -1.35 -8.38
CA ARG A 299 5.57 -1.74 -9.04
C ARG A 299 4.40 -1.84 -8.08
N ASP A 300 4.67 -2.06 -6.79
CA ASP A 300 3.66 -2.11 -5.75
C ASP A 300 3.26 -0.72 -5.23
N VAL A 301 3.89 0.35 -5.73
CA VAL A 301 3.67 1.72 -5.26
C VAL A 301 2.36 2.29 -5.78
N VAL A 302 1.40 2.47 -4.88
CA VAL A 302 0.09 3.08 -5.19
C VAL A 302 0.11 4.54 -4.77
N ARG A 303 0.59 5.41 -5.66
CA ARG A 303 0.62 6.88 -5.45
C ARG A 303 -0.17 7.60 -6.53
N HIS A 304 -0.49 8.87 -6.25
CA HIS A 304 -1.07 9.76 -7.24
C HIS A 304 -0.06 10.05 -8.38
N GLU A 305 -0.52 10.17 -9.62
CA GLU A 305 0.35 10.34 -10.80
C GLU A 305 1.24 11.59 -10.69
N LEU A 306 0.70 12.69 -10.16
CA LEU A 306 1.49 13.90 -9.92
C LEU A 306 2.66 13.63 -8.96
N VAL A 307 2.42 12.89 -7.87
CA VAL A 307 3.47 12.55 -6.90
C VAL A 307 4.53 11.67 -7.55
N GLN A 308 4.13 10.67 -8.34
CA GLN A 308 5.09 9.85 -9.09
C GLN A 308 5.90 10.67 -10.10
N ARG A 309 5.28 11.63 -10.80
CA ARG A 309 5.98 12.54 -11.72
C ARG A 309 6.98 13.44 -11.00
N ILE A 310 6.62 13.94 -9.81
CA ILE A 310 7.51 14.73 -8.96
C ILE A 310 8.70 13.89 -8.51
N ILE A 311 8.48 12.69 -7.96
CA ILE A 311 9.56 11.78 -7.53
C ILE A 311 10.52 11.51 -8.69
N ARG A 312 9.99 11.11 -9.85
CA ARG A 312 10.83 10.88 -11.05
C ARG A 312 11.59 12.12 -11.50
N ALA A 313 11.07 13.33 -11.27
CA ALA A 313 11.78 14.56 -11.61
C ALA A 313 12.96 14.81 -10.67
N TYR A 314 12.79 14.58 -9.37
CA TYR A 314 13.88 14.63 -8.38
C TYR A 314 14.92 13.52 -8.63
N ASP A 315 14.50 12.28 -8.88
CA ASP A 315 15.42 11.18 -9.19
C ASP A 315 16.31 11.48 -10.40
N ARG A 316 15.76 12.11 -11.45
CA ARG A 316 16.55 12.52 -12.63
C ARG A 316 17.54 13.63 -12.30
N PHE A 317 17.14 14.58 -11.46
CA PHE A 317 18.00 15.68 -11.02
C PHE A 317 19.17 15.15 -10.17
N GLU A 318 18.88 14.28 -9.19
CA GLU A 318 19.89 13.68 -8.31
C GLU A 318 20.84 12.73 -9.03
N LYS A 319 20.36 11.97 -10.03
CA LYS A 319 21.19 11.12 -10.89
C LYS A 319 22.03 11.89 -11.91
N GLY A 320 22.04 13.23 -11.86
CA GLY A 320 22.91 14.05 -12.69
C GLY A 320 22.55 14.06 -14.17
N ILE A 321 21.32 13.68 -14.55
CA ILE A 321 20.84 13.83 -15.93
C ILE A 321 20.52 15.32 -16.14
N ARG A 322 21.56 16.13 -16.35
CA ARG A 322 21.42 17.41 -17.05
C ARG A 322 20.89 17.08 -18.44
N GLY A 323 19.58 17.26 -18.64
CA GLY A 323 19.05 17.34 -19.98
C GLY A 323 19.74 18.49 -20.70
N GLU A 324 20.55 18.17 -21.70
CA GLU A 324 20.89 19.11 -22.76
C GLU A 324 19.59 19.51 -23.45
N ALA A 325 19.01 20.61 -22.99
CA ALA A 325 17.93 21.29 -23.69
C ALA A 325 18.09 22.78 -23.42
N GLY A 326 18.68 23.48 -24.40
CA GLY A 326 18.54 24.93 -24.52
C GLY A 326 19.81 25.78 -24.50
N SER A 327 20.89 25.38 -25.19
CA SER A 327 21.75 26.39 -25.82
C SER A 327 21.05 26.91 -27.08
N GLY A 328 19.96 27.65 -26.87
CA GLY A 328 19.36 28.51 -27.88
C GLY A 328 20.07 29.86 -27.78
N GLU A 329 20.76 30.20 -28.85
CA GLU A 329 21.48 31.45 -29.08
C GLU A 329 20.72 32.68 -28.56
N LEU A 330 21.31 33.36 -27.58
CA LEU A 330 21.13 34.80 -27.40
C LEU A 330 22.20 35.48 -28.26
N THR A 331 21.91 35.62 -29.55
CA THR A 331 22.60 36.55 -30.44
C THR A 331 21.55 37.39 -31.15
N GLY A 332 21.55 38.70 -30.87
CA GLY A 332 20.71 39.70 -31.52
C GLY A 332 19.94 40.56 -30.54
#